data_AF-A0A5J4WS57-F1
#
_entry.id   AF-A0A5J4WS57-F1
#
_cell.length_a   1.000
_cell.length_b   1.000
_cell.length_c   1.000
_cell.angle_alpha   90.00
_cell.angle_beta   90.00
_cell.angle_gamma   90.00
#
_symmetry.space_group_name_H-M   'P 1'
#
loop_
_entity.id
_entity.type
_entity.pdbx_description
1 polymer ?
#
loop_
_entity_poly.entity_id
_entity_poly.type
_entity_poly.pdbx_seq_one_letter_code
_entity_poly.pdbx_strand_id
1 'polypeptide(L)'
;MGIADASCSFAAGKGPSWDFDNRAKTVRYWSDGDLSHINIVKGNRSYQNGQRISAIVDMTSNPRKVVFYIDDIEQPNYMIGIPSEIRFWACISKPSSSFNVTKLERLIKFNSQIVAGSKAIEWGKE
;
A
#
# COMPACT_ATOMS: atom_id res chain seq x y z
N MET A 1 -1.48 -5.99 1.67
CA MET A 1 -1.13 -5.76 0.25
C MET A 1 -0.36 -4.46 0.12
N GLY A 2 0.11 -4.08 -1.07
CA GLY A 2 0.79 -2.81 -1.23
C GLY A 2 1.29 -2.53 -2.64
N ILE A 3 2.21 -1.57 -2.72
CA ILE A 3 2.97 -1.30 -3.93
C ILE A 3 4.47 -1.49 -3.66
N ALA A 4 5.20 -1.72 -4.74
CA ALA A 4 6.64 -1.86 -4.74
C ALA A 4 7.23 -1.04 -5.89
N ASP A 5 8.43 -0.54 -5.69
CA ASP A 5 9.27 -0.04 -6.77
C ASP A 5 9.47 -1.12 -7.85
N ALA A 6 9.56 -0.71 -9.11
CA ALA A 6 9.78 -1.63 -10.22
C ALA A 6 11.06 -2.47 -10.09
N SER A 7 12.09 -1.97 -9.40
CA SER A 7 13.35 -2.69 -9.15
C SER A 7 13.28 -3.73 -8.02
N CYS A 8 12.17 -3.82 -7.27
CA CYS A 8 12.01 -4.80 -6.19
C CYS A 8 12.12 -6.25 -6.73
N SER A 9 12.80 -7.15 -6.03
CA SER A 9 12.90 -8.56 -6.46
C SER A 9 12.04 -9.43 -5.56
N PHE A 10 11.19 -10.29 -6.14
CA PHE A 10 10.36 -11.23 -5.38
C PHE A 10 10.82 -12.65 -5.66
N ALA A 11 11.46 -13.27 -4.66
CA ALA A 11 11.88 -14.67 -4.72
C ALA A 11 10.90 -15.56 -3.96
N ALA A 12 10.77 -16.82 -4.39
CA ALA A 12 9.96 -17.82 -3.69
C ALA A 12 10.44 -17.98 -2.24
N GLY A 13 9.50 -18.04 -1.30
CA GLY A 13 9.80 -18.17 0.14
C GLY A 13 10.32 -16.90 0.81
N LYS A 14 10.44 -15.77 0.09
CA LYS A 14 10.83 -14.48 0.66
C LYS A 14 9.61 -13.56 0.78
N GLY A 15 9.43 -12.96 1.96
CA GLY A 15 8.40 -11.97 2.18
C GLY A 15 8.69 -10.70 1.38
N PRO A 16 7.66 -10.02 0.83
CA PRO A 16 7.82 -8.88 -0.07
C PRO A 16 8.53 -7.66 0.55
N SER A 17 8.51 -7.54 1.88
CA SER A 17 9.19 -6.47 2.64
C SER A 17 10.19 -7.01 3.66
N TRP A 18 10.42 -8.33 3.72
CA TRP A 18 11.22 -8.99 4.76
C TRP A 18 12.67 -9.22 4.34
N ASP A 19 13.00 -8.99 3.07
CA ASP A 19 14.37 -8.93 2.62
C ASP A 19 14.94 -7.53 2.85
N PHE A 20 16.18 -7.43 3.33
CA PHE A 20 16.85 -6.15 3.60
C PHE A 20 16.87 -5.27 2.33
N ASP A 21 17.00 -5.89 1.16
CA ASP A 21 17.08 -5.22 -0.14
C ASP A 21 15.76 -4.56 -0.59
N ASN A 22 14.62 -4.98 -0.03
CA ASN A 22 13.29 -4.53 -0.44
C ASN A 22 12.57 -3.69 0.62
N ARG A 23 13.13 -3.55 1.84
CA ARG A 23 12.48 -2.83 2.94
C ARG A 23 12.16 -1.37 2.58
N ALA A 24 13.10 -0.67 1.95
CA ALA A 24 12.91 0.70 1.47
C ALA A 24 12.29 0.79 0.05
N LYS A 25 11.93 -0.35 -0.56
CA LYS A 25 11.39 -0.43 -1.93
C LYS A 25 9.91 -0.80 -1.96
N THR A 26 9.28 -0.99 -0.82
CA THR A 26 7.87 -1.39 -0.73
C THR A 26 7.13 -0.53 0.28
N VAL A 27 5.84 -0.34 0.05
CA VAL A 27 4.90 0.07 1.10
C VAL A 27 3.87 -1.03 1.27
N ARG A 28 3.57 -1.36 2.53
CA ARG A 28 2.68 -2.44 2.91
C ARG A 28 1.60 -1.92 3.85
N TYR A 29 0.35 -2.22 3.51
CA TYR A 29 -0.77 -2.10 4.43
C TYR A 29 -1.03 -3.45 5.09
N TRP A 30 -0.89 -3.50 6.42
CA TRP A 30 -1.06 -4.69 7.26
C TRP A 30 -2.51 -4.86 7.73
N SER A 31 -2.85 -6.07 8.18
CA SER A 31 -4.21 -6.40 8.65
C SER A 31 -4.61 -5.68 9.93
N ASP A 32 -3.64 -5.29 10.76
CA ASP A 32 -3.86 -4.47 11.95
C ASP A 32 -3.98 -2.96 11.64
N GLY A 33 -3.86 -2.57 10.38
CA GLY A 33 -3.94 -1.19 9.92
C GLY A 33 -2.57 -0.55 9.70
N ASP A 34 -1.48 -1.18 10.11
CA ASP A 34 -0.16 -0.54 9.99
C ASP A 34 0.21 -0.25 8.53
N LEU A 35 0.74 0.95 8.30
CA LEU A 35 1.39 1.31 7.06
C LEU A 35 2.91 1.20 7.24
N SER A 36 3.53 0.23 6.57
CA SER A 36 4.95 -0.06 6.70
C SER A 36 5.70 0.31 5.43
N HIS A 37 6.79 1.05 5.60
CA HIS A 37 7.82 1.31 4.60
C HIS A 37 9.19 1.08 5.27
N ILE A 38 10.05 2.10 5.37
CA ILE A 38 11.23 2.09 6.25
C ILE A 38 10.79 1.98 7.71
N ASN A 39 9.83 2.83 8.10
CA ASN A 39 9.20 2.84 9.41
C ASN A 39 7.75 2.34 9.35
N ILE A 40 7.21 2.02 10.53
CA ILE A 40 5.81 1.64 10.71
C ILE A 40 5.03 2.87 11.16
N VAL A 41 3.95 3.19 10.46
CA VAL A 41 3.04 4.28 10.79
C VAL A 41 1.68 3.72 11.20
N LYS A 42 1.25 4.12 12.40
CA LYS A 42 -0.02 3.75 13.03
C LYS A 42 -1.11 4.79 12.75
N GLY A 43 -2.38 4.45 13.01
CA GLY A 43 -3.53 5.38 12.92
C GLY A 43 -4.53 5.07 11.82
N ASN A 44 -4.21 4.09 10.98
CA ASN A 44 -5.09 3.49 9.98
C ASN A 44 -5.97 2.39 10.62
N ARG A 45 -7.10 2.06 10.00
CA ARG A 45 -8.01 1.02 10.49
C ARG A 45 -7.51 -0.37 10.14
N SER A 46 -7.68 -1.33 11.04
CA SER A 46 -7.52 -2.76 10.73
C SER A 46 -8.60 -3.25 9.77
N TYR A 47 -8.36 -4.36 9.10
CA TYR A 47 -9.36 -5.04 8.28
C TYR A 47 -9.53 -6.50 8.67
N GLN A 48 -10.67 -7.05 8.31
CA GLN A 48 -11.07 -8.43 8.58
C GLN A 48 -11.44 -9.17 7.30
N ASN A 49 -11.62 -10.48 7.42
CA ASN A 49 -12.07 -11.33 6.32
C ASN A 49 -13.42 -10.84 5.78
N GLY A 50 -13.58 -10.87 4.46
CA GLY A 50 -14.78 -10.40 3.77
C GLY A 50 -14.78 -8.91 3.41
N GLN A 51 -13.89 -8.11 3.98
CA GLN A 51 -13.75 -6.70 3.61
C GLN A 51 -12.92 -6.52 2.34
N ARG A 52 -13.21 -5.45 1.59
CA ARG A 52 -12.44 -5.05 0.42
C ARG A 52 -11.35 -4.07 0.83
N ILE A 53 -10.11 -4.39 0.49
CA ILE A 53 -8.97 -3.48 0.63
C ILE A 53 -8.60 -3.01 -0.77
N SER A 54 -8.27 -1.73 -0.92
CA SER A 54 -7.83 -1.18 -2.19
C SER A 54 -6.64 -0.25 -2.01
N ALA A 55 -5.76 -0.21 -3.00
CA ALA A 55 -4.68 0.76 -3.11
C ALA A 55 -4.90 1.53 -4.41
N ILE A 56 -5.14 2.83 -4.30
CA ILE A 56 -5.28 3.71 -5.46
C ILE A 56 -4.03 4.57 -5.55
N VAL A 57 -3.44 4.59 -6.73
CA VAL A 57 -2.17 5.27 -7.00
C VAL A 57 -2.42 6.43 -7.95
N ASP A 58 -2.04 7.62 -7.53
CA ASP A 58 -1.98 8.80 -8.37
C ASP A 58 -0.56 8.99 -8.88
N MET A 59 -0.34 8.52 -10.12
CA MET A 59 0.94 8.65 -10.82
C MET A 59 1.10 10.00 -11.53
N THR A 60 0.06 10.84 -11.54
CA THR A 60 0.04 12.13 -12.23
C THR A 60 0.30 13.31 -11.30
N SER A 61 0.03 13.15 -10.00
CA SER A 61 0.34 14.17 -9.00
C SER A 61 1.84 14.34 -8.80
N ASN A 62 2.24 15.53 -8.35
CA ASN A 62 3.60 15.79 -7.87
C ASN A 62 3.52 16.41 -6.46
N PRO A 63 3.91 15.68 -5.40
CA PRO A 63 4.46 14.32 -5.43
C PRO A 63 3.42 13.25 -5.82
N ARG A 64 3.87 12.18 -6.48
CA ARG A 64 3.05 10.97 -6.75
C ARG A 64 2.64 10.33 -5.43
N LYS A 65 1.47 9.71 -5.35
CA LYS A 65 0.97 9.17 -4.08
C LYS A 65 0.21 7.86 -4.21
N VAL A 66 0.16 7.10 -3.13
CA VAL A 66 -0.71 5.93 -2.96
C VAL A 66 -1.54 6.07 -1.69
N VAL A 67 -2.84 5.84 -1.83
CA VAL A 67 -3.84 5.92 -0.76
C VAL A 67 -4.53 4.57 -0.63
N PHE A 68 -4.81 4.16 0.60
CA PHE A 68 -5.45 2.88 0.91
C PHE A 68 -6.90 3.09 1.35
N TYR A 69 -7.73 2.09 1.07
CA TYR A 69 -9.16 2.10 1.38
C TYR A 69 -9.57 0.77 1.98
N ILE A 70 -10.54 0.80 2.89
CA ILE A 70 -11.22 -0.39 3.41
C ILE A 70 -12.73 -0.18 3.22
N ASP A 71 -13.37 -1.04 2.45
CA ASP A 71 -14.78 -0.93 2.04
C ASP A 71 -15.10 0.49 1.52
N ASP A 72 -14.23 0.97 0.61
CA ASP A 72 -14.29 2.29 -0.02
C ASP A 72 -14.11 3.50 0.92
N ILE A 73 -13.78 3.26 2.19
CA ILE A 73 -13.44 4.31 3.15
C ILE A 73 -11.93 4.56 3.11
N GLU A 74 -11.56 5.78 2.74
CA GLU A 74 -10.17 6.25 2.69
C GLU A 74 -9.48 6.15 4.07
N GLN A 75 -8.23 5.71 4.07
CA GLN A 75 -7.42 5.58 5.28
C GLN A 75 -6.52 6.82 5.47
N PRO A 76 -6.38 7.33 6.71
CA PRO A 76 -5.75 8.64 6.97
C PRO A 76 -4.26 8.69 6.63
N ASN A 77 -3.53 7.58 6.72
CA ASN A 77 -2.11 7.55 6.39
C ASN A 77 -1.89 7.07 4.96
N TYR A 78 -1.17 7.87 4.18
CA TYR A 78 -0.86 7.63 2.78
C TYR A 78 0.60 7.96 2.47
N MET A 79 1.12 7.39 1.39
CA MET A 79 2.52 7.59 0.99
C MET A 79 2.60 8.55 -0.20
N ILE A 80 3.53 9.49 -0.13
CA ILE A 80 3.85 10.46 -1.19
C ILE A 80 5.30 10.27 -1.65
N GLY A 81 5.61 10.76 -2.86
CA GLY A 81 6.95 10.68 -3.44
C GLY A 81 7.27 9.30 -4.00
N ILE A 82 6.25 8.49 -4.28
CA ILE A 82 6.46 7.11 -4.79
C ILE A 82 7.21 7.11 -6.15
N PRO A 83 7.86 5.99 -6.52
CA PRO A 83 8.61 5.88 -7.76
C PRO A 83 7.77 6.14 -9.03
N SER A 84 8.44 6.44 -10.14
CA SER A 84 7.79 6.62 -11.46
C SER A 84 7.26 5.32 -12.05
N GLU A 85 7.79 4.19 -11.60
CA GLU A 85 7.40 2.86 -12.02
C GLU A 85 7.15 2.00 -10.79
N ILE A 86 5.96 1.43 -10.70
CA ILE A 86 5.53 0.66 -9.53
C ILE A 86 4.89 -0.66 -9.97
N ARG A 87 4.85 -1.61 -9.05
CA ARG A 87 4.05 -2.83 -9.16
C ARG A 87 3.13 -2.94 -7.96
N PHE A 88 1.92 -3.43 -8.19
CA PHE A 88 1.04 -3.88 -7.12
C PHE A 88 1.46 -5.27 -6.67
N TRP A 89 1.38 -5.53 -5.37
CA TRP A 89 1.64 -6.85 -4.82
C TRP A 89 0.69 -7.19 -3.68
N ALA A 90 0.40 -8.48 -3.54
CA ALA A 90 -0.35 -9.05 -2.43
C ALA A 90 0.39 -10.30 -1.93
N CYS A 91 0.27 -10.58 -0.63
CA CYS A 91 0.93 -11.71 0.00
C CYS A 91 -0.02 -12.33 1.03
N ILE A 92 -0.15 -13.65 0.95
CA ILE A 92 -0.80 -14.50 1.95
C ILE A 92 0.29 -15.23 2.72
N SER A 93 0.20 -15.23 4.05
CA SER A 93 1.19 -15.89 4.93
C SER A 93 0.62 -17.07 5.72
N LYS A 94 -0.71 -17.21 5.77
CA LYS A 94 -1.38 -18.29 6.49
C LYS A 94 -1.84 -19.38 5.51
N PRO A 95 -1.68 -20.68 5.85
CA PRO A 95 -2.22 -21.78 5.06
C PRO A 95 -3.72 -21.61 4.81
N SER A 96 -4.18 -22.09 3.66
CA SER A 96 -5.60 -22.05 3.24
C SER A 96 -6.22 -20.65 3.13
N SER A 97 -5.40 -19.59 3.20
CA SER A 97 -5.85 -18.22 2.94
C SER A 97 -5.94 -17.98 1.43
N SER A 98 -6.92 -17.19 1.03
CA SER A 98 -7.09 -16.76 -0.36
C SER A 98 -7.60 -15.32 -0.39
N PHE A 99 -7.48 -14.70 -1.55
CA PHE A 99 -8.08 -13.41 -1.83
C PHE A 99 -8.55 -13.41 -3.29
N ASN A 100 -9.55 -12.57 -3.58
CA ASN A 100 -10.03 -12.36 -4.93
C ASN A 100 -9.68 -10.95 -5.37
N VAL A 101 -9.10 -10.81 -6.56
CA VAL A 101 -8.95 -9.51 -7.22
C VAL A 101 -10.28 -9.18 -7.88
N THR A 102 -11.06 -8.30 -7.24
CA THR A 102 -12.38 -7.90 -7.76
C THR A 102 -12.28 -6.75 -8.76
N LYS A 103 -11.18 -6.00 -8.74
CA LYS A 103 -11.01 -4.80 -9.57
C LYS A 103 -9.54 -4.48 -9.80
N LEU A 104 -9.18 -4.26 -11.07
CA LEU A 104 -7.89 -3.69 -11.49
C LEU A 104 -8.17 -2.82 -12.71
N GLU A 105 -8.21 -1.50 -12.50
CA GLU A 105 -8.56 -0.56 -13.56
C GLU A 105 -7.76 0.73 -13.45
N ARG A 106 -7.76 1.49 -14.55
CA ARG A 106 -7.25 2.85 -14.58
C ARG A 106 -8.40 3.82 -14.37
N LEU A 107 -8.32 4.63 -13.32
CA LEU A 107 -9.29 5.69 -13.06
C LEU A 107 -8.98 6.93 -13.90
N ILE A 108 -10.03 7.58 -14.42
CA ILE A 108 -9.92 8.85 -15.17
C ILE A 108 -9.70 10.02 -14.19
N LYS A 109 -10.28 9.94 -13.00
CA LYS A 109 -10.14 10.95 -11.94
C LYS A 109 -9.84 10.28 -10.62
N PHE A 110 -8.87 10.83 -9.89
CA PHE A 110 -8.59 10.46 -8.52
C PHE A 110 -9.21 11.50 -7.58
N ASN A 111 -10.18 11.07 -6.75
CA ASN A 111 -10.75 11.90 -5.70
C ASN A 111 -10.35 11.31 -4.35
N SER A 112 -9.27 11.81 -3.74
CA SER A 112 -8.99 11.55 -2.33
C SER A 112 -9.68 12.59 -1.45
N GLN A 113 -10.34 12.15 -0.39
CA GLN A 113 -10.82 13.02 0.67
C GLN A 113 -9.72 13.15 1.73
N ILE A 114 -9.11 14.34 1.84
CA ILE A 114 -8.19 14.60 2.95
C ILE A 114 -9.01 14.63 4.24
N VAL A 115 -8.93 13.56 5.03
CA VAL A 115 -9.57 13.46 6.34
C VAL A 115 -8.73 14.25 7.37
N ALA A 116 -9.37 14.96 8.29
CA ALA A 116 -8.65 15.65 9.36
C ALA A 116 -7.78 14.66 10.16
N GLY A 117 -6.51 14.99 10.37
CA GLY A 117 -5.54 14.09 11.01
C GLY A 117 -4.83 13.13 10.05
N SER A 118 -5.08 13.21 8.73
CA SER A 118 -4.34 12.44 7.74
C SER A 118 -2.85 12.77 7.76
N LYS A 119 -2.01 11.73 7.62
CA LYS A 119 -0.55 11.87 7.57
C LYS A 119 -0.03 11.45 6.22
N ALA A 120 0.70 12.36 5.56
CA ALA A 120 1.52 12.02 4.42
C ALA A 120 2.88 11.48 4.90
N ILE A 121 3.28 10.30 4.40
CA ILE A 121 4.58 9.70 4.64
C ILE A 121 5.40 9.87 3.37
N GLU A 122 6.65 10.32 3.48
CA GLU A 122 7.54 10.45 2.32
C GLU A 122 8.26 9.13 2.03
N TRP A 123 8.22 8.72 0.76
CA TRP A 123 8.97 7.57 0.28
C TRP A 123 10.48 7.77 0.49
N GLY A 124 11.16 6.74 0.98
CA GLY A 124 12.59 6.74 1.20
C GLY A 124 13.05 7.53 2.43
N LYS A 125 12.12 8.03 3.27
CA LYS A 125 12.44 8.77 4.50
C LYS A 125 11.94 8.08 5.77
N GLU A 126 12.62 8.39 6.88
CA GLU A 126 12.27 7.95 8.24
C GLU A 126 11.21 8.85 8.90
#